data_AF-A0A4V3RNH3-F1
#
_entry.id   AF-A0A4V3RNH3-F1
#
_cell.length_a   1.000
_cell.length_b   1.000
_cell.length_c   1.000
_cell.angle_alpha   90.00
_cell.angle_beta   90.00
_cell.angle_gamma   90.00
#
_symmetry.space_group_name_H-M   'P 1'
#
loop_
_entity.id
_entity.type
_entity.pdbx_description
1 polymer ?
#
loop_
_entity_poly.entity_id
_entity_poly.type
_entity_poly.pdbx_seq_one_letter_code
_entity_poly.pdbx_strand_id
1 'polypeptide(L)'
;MIPLKGTSLPQLKKKWDLILKKYNLSDNAPQMIRYDQGNIEELRRTLGNILADLLELLVLFLVVLALSFYSLLSFFKKNLTQIELKNTFGYSRLRNYYPYLAMLVFQYIVMLAFYPNQDVSKEVYLVVTSLFFVLEFFILNLFISYLESEAKKNVK
;
A
#
# COMPACT_ATOMS: atom_id res chain seq x y z
N MET A 1 -31.12 -18.68 -15.25
CA MET A 1 -32.52 -19.12 -15.21
C MET A 1 -33.42 -17.89 -15.16
N ILE A 2 -34.41 -17.81 -16.05
CA ILE A 2 -35.36 -16.70 -16.24
C ILE A 2 -36.29 -16.61 -15.02
N PRO A 3 -36.73 -15.43 -14.53
CA PRO A 3 -37.65 -15.35 -13.41
C PRO A 3 -39.00 -15.94 -13.82
N LEU A 4 -39.47 -16.96 -13.10
CA LEU A 4 -40.82 -17.48 -13.24
C LEU A 4 -41.80 -16.39 -12.79
N LYS A 5 -42.38 -15.66 -13.75
CA LYS A 5 -43.57 -14.83 -13.56
C LYS A 5 -44.64 -15.68 -12.86
N GLY A 6 -45.07 -15.28 -11.67
CA GLY A 6 -46.27 -15.81 -11.01
C GLY A 6 -46.06 -16.56 -9.69
N THR A 7 -44.84 -16.87 -9.28
CA THR A 7 -44.58 -17.51 -7.97
C THR A 7 -44.30 -16.47 -6.88
N SER A 8 -45.04 -16.53 -5.78
CA SER A 8 -44.81 -15.65 -4.63
C SER A 8 -43.48 -16.00 -3.94
N LEU A 9 -42.73 -14.97 -3.51
CA LEU A 9 -41.45 -15.08 -2.80
C LEU A 9 -41.43 -16.16 -1.68
N PRO A 10 -42.50 -16.33 -0.87
CA PRO A 10 -42.56 -17.36 0.17
C PRO A 10 -42.57 -18.80 -0.38
N GLN A 11 -43.21 -19.03 -1.53
CA GLN A 11 -43.28 -20.35 -2.16
C GLN A 11 -41.95 -20.73 -2.82
N LEU A 12 -41.28 -19.75 -3.43
CA LEU A 12 -39.94 -19.95 -3.98
C LEU A 12 -38.93 -20.29 -2.87
N LYS A 13 -39.01 -19.57 -1.75
CA LYS A 13 -38.16 -19.82 -0.57
C LYS A 13 -38.32 -21.24 -0.04
N LYS A 14 -39.55 -21.72 0.18
CA LYS A 14 -39.80 -23.11 0.62
C LYS A 14 -39.23 -24.15 -0.35
N LYS A 15 -39.34 -23.92 -1.66
CA LYS A 15 -38.81 -24.84 -2.69
C LYS A 15 -37.28 -24.87 -2.67
N TRP A 16 -36.64 -23.72 -2.55
CA TRP A 16 -35.19 -23.64 -2.47
C TRP A 16 -34.64 -24.17 -1.14
N ASP A 17 -35.26 -23.89 0.00
CA ASP A 17 -34.84 -24.41 1.31
C ASP A 17 -34.77 -25.95 1.32
N LEU A 18 -35.73 -26.63 0.68
CA LEU A 18 -35.71 -28.09 0.54
C LEU A 18 -34.53 -28.60 -0.31
N ILE A 19 -34.22 -27.91 -1.41
CA ILE A 19 -33.09 -28.25 -2.28
C ILE A 19 -31.77 -27.98 -1.55
N LEU A 20 -31.66 -26.84 -0.88
CA LEU A 20 -30.46 -26.44 -0.16
C LEU A 20 -30.17 -27.35 1.02
N LYS A 21 -31.21 -27.75 1.78
CA LYS A 21 -31.06 -28.73 2.86
C LYS A 21 -30.66 -30.11 2.35
N LYS A 22 -31.16 -30.53 1.17
CA LYS A 22 -30.77 -31.80 0.54
C LYS A 22 -29.29 -31.86 0.17
N TYR A 23 -28.68 -30.73 -0.16
CA TYR A 23 -27.26 -30.64 -0.56
C TYR A 23 -26.34 -30.05 0.53
N ASN A 24 -26.80 -29.92 1.79
CA ASN A 24 -26.06 -29.24 2.88
C ASN A 24 -25.58 -27.81 2.55
N LEU A 25 -26.38 -27.08 1.77
CA LEU A 25 -26.14 -25.69 1.37
C LEU A 25 -27.11 -24.71 2.03
N SER A 26 -27.88 -25.16 3.04
CA SER A 26 -28.83 -24.30 3.77
C SER A 26 -28.15 -23.10 4.41
N ASP A 27 -26.92 -23.27 4.87
CA ASP A 27 -26.15 -22.22 5.55
C ASP A 27 -25.63 -21.17 4.55
N ASN A 28 -25.58 -21.52 3.27
CA ASN A 28 -25.23 -20.62 2.16
C ASN A 28 -26.45 -19.90 1.59
N ALA A 29 -27.67 -20.24 2.00
CA ALA A 29 -28.90 -19.55 1.59
C ALA A 29 -28.85 -18.01 1.76
N PRO A 30 -28.34 -17.44 2.88
CA PRO A 30 -28.19 -15.99 3.02
C PRO A 30 -27.09 -15.39 2.11
N GLN A 31 -26.21 -16.21 1.54
CA GLN A 31 -25.16 -15.78 0.59
C GLN A 31 -25.64 -15.83 -0.86
N MET A 32 -26.88 -16.28 -1.13
CA MET A 32 -27.45 -16.36 -2.46
C MET A 32 -27.96 -14.99 -2.90
N ILE A 33 -27.22 -14.39 -3.82
CA ILE A 33 -27.60 -13.14 -4.46
C ILE A 33 -28.58 -13.47 -5.60
N ARG A 34 -29.59 -12.61 -5.79
CA ARG A 34 -30.49 -12.79 -6.94
C ARG A 34 -29.70 -12.61 -8.23
N TYR A 35 -29.98 -13.45 -9.23
CA TYR A 35 -29.25 -13.44 -10.50
C TYR A 35 -29.26 -12.07 -11.22
N ASP A 36 -30.34 -11.30 -11.07
CA ASP A 36 -30.47 -9.94 -11.62
C ASP A 36 -29.59 -8.90 -10.91
N GLN A 37 -29.15 -9.19 -9.68
CA GLN A 37 -28.24 -8.36 -8.89
C GLN A 37 -26.80 -8.87 -8.90
N GLY A 38 -26.53 -10.02 -9.55
CA GLY A 38 -25.21 -10.66 -9.57
C GLY A 38 -24.08 -9.72 -10.02
N ASN A 39 -24.26 -9.01 -11.13
CA ASN A 39 -23.24 -8.08 -11.66
C ASN A 39 -22.95 -6.92 -10.69
N ILE A 40 -23.97 -6.42 -9.98
CA ILE A 40 -23.81 -5.31 -9.03
C ILE A 40 -23.08 -5.80 -7.79
N GLU A 41 -23.42 -6.99 -7.29
CA GLU A 41 -22.76 -7.57 -6.12
C GLU A 41 -21.31 -7.99 -6.42
N GLU A 42 -21.04 -8.49 -7.63
CA GLU A 42 -19.68 -8.77 -8.12
C GLU A 42 -18.84 -7.50 -8.22
N LEU A 43 -19.41 -6.40 -8.75
CA LEU A 43 -18.76 -5.10 -8.76
C LEU A 43 -18.48 -4.61 -7.33
N ARG A 44 -19.46 -4.73 -6.43
CA ARG A 44 -19.31 -4.34 -5.02
C ARG A 44 -18.21 -5.12 -4.33
N ARG A 45 -18.13 -6.44 -4.57
CA ARG A 45 -17.09 -7.30 -4.03
C ARG A 45 -15.72 -6.96 -4.59
N THR A 46 -15.63 -6.72 -5.90
CA THR A 46 -14.38 -6.32 -6.57
C THR A 46 -13.88 -4.98 -6.01
N LEU A 47 -14.75 -3.99 -5.88
CA LEU A 47 -14.41 -2.70 -5.24
C LEU A 47 -14.00 -2.88 -3.78
N GLY A 48 -14.69 -3.75 -3.03
CA GLY A 48 -14.34 -4.09 -1.66
C GLY A 48 -12.93 -4.68 -1.54
N ASN A 49 -12.58 -5.61 -2.42
CA ASN A 49 -11.23 -6.19 -2.47
C ASN A 49 -10.18 -5.13 -2.83
N ILE A 50 -10.42 -4.32 -3.87
CA ILE A 50 -9.50 -3.24 -4.26
C ILE A 50 -9.25 -2.27 -3.10
N LEU A 51 -10.31 -1.90 -2.36
CA LEU A 51 -10.17 -1.02 -1.21
C LEU A 51 -9.37 -1.67 -0.07
N ALA A 52 -9.58 -2.96 0.20
CA ALA A 52 -8.82 -3.70 1.21
C ALA A 52 -7.33 -3.77 0.84
N ASP A 53 -7.02 -4.15 -0.40
CA ASP A 53 -5.65 -4.24 -0.91
C ASP A 53 -4.96 -2.87 -0.89
N LEU A 54 -5.69 -1.80 -1.25
CA LEU A 54 -5.18 -0.43 -1.19
C LEU A 54 -4.84 -0.01 0.25
N LEU A 55 -5.70 -0.35 1.22
CA LEU A 55 -5.45 -0.03 2.63
C LEU A 55 -4.24 -0.79 3.17
N GLU A 56 -4.08 -2.06 2.82
CA GLU A 56 -2.92 -2.87 3.20
C GLU A 56 -1.62 -2.25 2.66
N LEU A 57 -1.61 -1.91 1.36
CA LEU A 57 -0.47 -1.24 0.71
C LEU A 57 -0.15 0.10 1.37
N LEU A 58 -1.18 0.89 1.73
CA LEU A 58 -1.00 2.19 2.37
C LEU A 58 -0.39 2.04 3.77
N VAL A 59 -0.85 1.07 4.57
CA VAL A 59 -0.29 0.79 5.89
C VAL A 59 1.18 0.35 5.78
N LEU A 60 1.49 -0.56 4.86
CA LEU A 60 2.87 -1.00 4.62
C LEU A 60 3.76 0.19 4.21
N PHE A 61 3.27 1.03 3.31
CA PHE A 61 3.98 2.22 2.89
C PHE A 61 4.26 3.19 4.05
N LEU A 62 3.28 3.42 4.93
CA LEU A 62 3.47 4.26 6.11
C LEU A 62 4.51 3.69 7.08
N VAL A 63 4.54 2.36 7.26
CA VAL A 63 5.55 1.70 8.10
C VAL A 63 6.95 1.89 7.53
N VAL A 64 7.13 1.66 6.23
CA VAL A 64 8.41 1.87 5.52
C VAL A 64 8.84 3.32 5.66
N LEU A 65 7.93 4.26 5.40
CA LEU A 65 8.20 5.69 5.49
C LEU A 65 8.62 6.10 6.91
N ALA A 66 7.96 5.59 7.94
CA ALA A 66 8.29 5.86 9.34
C ALA A 66 9.70 5.34 9.70
N LEU A 67 10.08 4.14 9.23
CA LEU A 67 11.43 3.59 9.42
C LEU A 67 12.48 4.45 8.70
N SER A 68 12.19 4.90 7.48
CA SER A 68 13.07 5.78 6.72
C SER A 68 13.26 7.14 7.39
N PHE A 69 12.20 7.72 7.95
CA PHE A 69 12.28 8.94 8.76
C PHE A 69 13.16 8.73 10.00
N TYR A 70 12.94 7.64 10.73
CA TYR A 70 13.73 7.33 11.91
C TYR A 70 15.21 7.16 11.58
N SER A 71 15.52 6.42 10.51
CA SER A 71 16.89 6.22 10.03
C SER A 71 17.53 7.55 9.60
N LEU A 72 16.79 8.40 8.87
CA LEU A 72 17.27 9.71 8.46
C LEU A 72 17.57 10.62 9.64
N LEU A 73 16.66 10.66 10.62
CA LEU A 73 16.83 11.46 11.83
C LEU A 73 18.05 10.99 12.63
N SER A 74 18.22 9.67 12.77
CA SER A 74 19.38 9.07 13.43
C SER A 74 20.68 9.41 12.70
N PHE A 75 20.70 9.27 11.37
CA PHE A 75 21.83 9.65 10.51
C PHE A 75 22.17 11.14 10.67
N PHE A 76 21.17 12.02 10.61
CA PHE A 76 21.36 13.46 10.73
C PHE A 76 21.93 13.84 12.10
N LYS A 77 21.35 13.33 13.19
CA LYS A 77 21.84 13.59 14.55
C LYS A 77 23.28 13.12 14.74
N LYS A 78 23.62 11.92 14.24
CA LYS A 78 24.97 11.37 14.38
C LYS A 78 26.02 12.14 13.56
N ASN A 79 25.64 12.70 12.41
CA ASN A 79 26.57 13.31 11.46
C ASN A 79 26.41 14.83 11.34
N LEU A 80 25.67 15.49 12.24
CA LEU A 80 25.33 16.91 12.16
C LEU A 80 26.55 17.80 11.87
N THR A 81 27.58 17.70 12.72
CA THR A 81 28.81 18.50 12.58
C THR A 81 29.53 18.24 11.25
N GLN A 82 29.54 16.99 10.77
CA GLN A 82 30.14 16.67 9.48
C GLN A 82 29.34 17.24 8.31
N ILE A 83 28.01 17.22 8.40
CA ILE A 83 27.11 17.78 7.40
C ILE A 83 27.31 19.31 7.33
N GLU A 84 27.36 19.99 8.48
CA GLU A 84 27.60 21.44 8.56
C GLU A 84 28.97 21.84 8.00
N LEU A 85 30.03 21.11 8.35
CA LEU A 85 31.38 21.34 7.80
C LEU A 85 31.38 21.17 6.28
N LYS A 86 30.85 20.05 5.77
CA LYS A 86 30.78 19.79 4.32
C LYS A 86 29.93 20.83 3.59
N ASN A 87 28.81 21.26 4.18
CA ASN A 87 27.98 22.35 3.66
C ASN A 87 28.76 23.67 3.59
N THR A 88 29.58 23.98 4.61
CA THR A 88 30.44 25.18 4.62
C THR A 88 31.51 25.13 3.53
N PHE A 89 32.04 23.93 3.24
CA PHE A 89 32.97 23.71 2.11
C PHE A 89 32.28 23.64 0.74
N GLY A 90 30.97 23.88 0.64
CA GLY A 90 30.22 23.90 -0.62
C GLY A 90 29.93 22.52 -1.22
N TYR A 91 29.96 21.44 -0.43
CA TYR A 91 29.62 20.11 -0.93
C TYR A 91 28.15 20.03 -1.32
N SER A 92 27.85 19.26 -2.37
CA SER A 92 26.46 19.02 -2.79
C SER A 92 25.72 18.13 -1.77
N ARG A 93 24.41 18.35 -1.64
CA ARG A 93 23.54 17.54 -0.76
C ARG A 93 23.63 16.05 -1.06
N LEU A 94 23.63 15.68 -2.34
CA LEU A 94 23.77 14.29 -2.77
C LEU A 94 25.03 13.63 -2.19
N ARG A 95 26.14 14.38 -2.09
CA ARG A 95 27.39 13.87 -1.53
C ARG A 95 27.36 13.79 0.00
N ASN A 96 26.66 14.72 0.66
CA ASN A 96 26.54 14.74 2.11
C ASN A 96 25.65 13.61 2.64
N TYR A 97 24.58 13.29 1.92
CA TYR A 97 23.60 12.27 2.27
C TYR A 97 23.79 10.95 1.50
N TYR A 98 24.86 10.80 0.73
CA TYR A 98 25.12 9.59 -0.07
C TYR A 98 24.95 8.27 0.71
N PRO A 99 25.49 8.11 1.95
CA PRO A 99 25.31 6.86 2.69
C PRO A 99 23.84 6.54 2.98
N TYR A 100 23.04 7.57 3.28
CA TYR A 100 21.60 7.43 3.50
C TYR A 100 20.86 7.10 2.20
N LEU A 101 21.20 7.79 1.10
CA LEU A 101 20.61 7.52 -0.21
C LEU A 101 20.93 6.10 -0.71
N ALA A 102 22.16 5.62 -0.47
CA ALA A 102 22.56 4.26 -0.79
C ALA A 102 21.76 3.22 0.00
N MET A 103 21.48 3.48 1.28
CA MET A 103 20.61 2.64 2.11
C MET A 103 19.18 2.60 1.55
N LEU A 104 18.63 3.75 1.14
CA LEU A 104 17.29 3.83 0.55
C LEU A 104 17.21 3.04 -0.76
N VAL A 105 18.19 3.20 -1.66
CA VAL A 105 18.26 2.38 -2.89
C VAL A 105 18.36 0.89 -2.56
N PHE A 106 19.20 0.52 -1.60
CA PHE A 106 19.36 -0.87 -1.19
C PHE A 106 18.06 -1.48 -0.65
N GLN A 107 17.29 -0.74 0.15
CA GLN A 107 15.97 -1.16 0.64
C GLN A 107 15.05 -1.57 -0.52
N TYR A 108 15.00 -0.78 -1.59
CA TYR A 108 14.15 -1.10 -2.75
C TYR A 108 14.70 -2.23 -3.62
N ILE A 109 16.02 -2.38 -3.72
CA ILE A 109 16.63 -3.56 -4.37
C ILE A 109 16.20 -4.82 -3.63
N VAL A 110 16.26 -4.80 -2.29
CA VAL A 110 15.81 -5.92 -1.45
C VAL A 110 14.32 -6.16 -1.65
N MET A 111 13.50 -5.11 -1.62
CA MET A 111 12.05 -5.23 -1.83
C MET A 111 11.71 -5.88 -3.18
N LEU A 112 12.41 -5.49 -4.26
CA LEU A 112 12.25 -6.11 -5.58
C LEU A 112 12.61 -7.60 -5.61
N ALA A 113 13.59 -8.03 -4.82
CA ALA A 113 13.97 -9.44 -4.71
C ALA A 113 12.88 -10.28 -4.00
N PHE A 114 12.07 -9.67 -3.13
CA PHE A 114 10.96 -10.29 -2.43
C PHE A 114 9.63 -10.18 -3.19
N TYR A 115 9.66 -10.21 -4.53
CA TYR A 115 8.45 -10.27 -5.35
C TYR A 115 7.55 -11.42 -4.87
N PRO A 116 6.39 -11.11 -4.26
CA PRO A 116 5.51 -12.16 -3.78
C PRO A 116 4.91 -12.83 -5.02
N ASN A 117 4.81 -14.16 -4.98
CA ASN A 117 4.30 -14.99 -6.07
C ASN A 117 2.77 -14.80 -6.19
N GLN A 118 2.34 -13.56 -6.44
CA GLN A 118 0.96 -13.10 -6.53
C GLN A 118 0.51 -13.06 -7.99
N ASP A 119 -0.81 -13.07 -8.21
CA ASP A 119 -1.47 -12.95 -9.53
C ASP A 119 -1.22 -11.61 -10.25
N VAL A 120 -0.32 -10.78 -9.75
CA VAL A 120 0.05 -9.46 -10.28
C VAL A 120 1.24 -9.62 -11.21
N SER A 121 1.20 -9.09 -12.43
CA SER A 121 2.35 -9.17 -13.34
C SER A 121 3.60 -8.48 -12.76
N LYS A 122 4.78 -9.01 -13.09
CA LYS A 122 6.08 -8.44 -12.65
C LYS A 122 6.25 -6.97 -13.05
N GLU A 123 5.73 -6.61 -14.23
CA GLU A 123 5.77 -5.24 -14.74
C GLU A 123 4.96 -4.28 -13.87
N VAL A 124 3.73 -4.67 -13.49
CA VAL A 124 2.88 -3.87 -12.61
C VAL A 124 3.52 -3.70 -11.25
N TYR A 125 4.08 -4.77 -10.69
CA TYR A 125 4.80 -4.70 -9.41
C TYR A 125 5.99 -3.74 -9.46
N LEU A 126 6.81 -3.80 -10.54
CA LEU A 126 7.95 -2.91 -10.72
C LEU A 126 7.51 -1.45 -10.80
N VAL A 127 6.46 -1.15 -11.57
CA VAL A 127 5.94 0.21 -11.73
C VAL A 127 5.42 0.75 -10.39
N VAL A 128 4.64 -0.04 -9.66
CA VAL A 128 4.07 0.37 -8.36
C VAL A 128 5.19 0.60 -7.33
N THR A 129 6.14 -0.33 -7.21
CA THR A 129 7.29 -0.18 -6.29
C THR A 129 8.14 1.03 -6.65
N SER A 130 8.35 1.31 -7.94
CA SER A 130 9.09 2.49 -8.41
C SER A 130 8.36 3.80 -8.07
N LEU A 131 7.02 3.82 -8.19
CA LEU A 131 6.22 4.98 -7.79
C LEU A 131 6.37 5.28 -6.29
N PHE A 132 6.31 4.24 -5.45
CA PHE A 132 6.54 4.38 -4.01
C PHE A 132 7.95 4.89 -3.70
N PHE A 133 8.97 4.39 -4.39
CA PHE A 133 10.35 4.90 -4.25
C PHE A 133 10.45 6.40 -4.55
N VAL A 134 9.89 6.84 -5.67
CA VAL A 134 9.92 8.27 -6.05
C VAL A 134 9.20 9.12 -5.02
N LEU A 135 8.05 8.65 -4.51
CA LEU A 135 7.26 9.37 -3.52
C LEU A 135 7.97 9.44 -2.16
N GLU A 136 8.52 8.33 -1.68
CA GLU A 136 9.35 8.29 -0.46
C GLU A 136 10.57 9.19 -0.58
N PHE A 137 11.30 9.10 -1.70
CA PHE A 137 12.47 9.93 -1.97
C PHE A 137 12.11 11.42 -1.94
N PHE A 138 11.00 11.82 -2.56
CA PHE A 138 10.54 13.20 -2.56
C PHE A 138 10.23 13.70 -1.13
N ILE A 139 9.45 12.94 -0.36
CA ILE A 139 9.08 13.28 1.02
C ILE A 139 10.32 13.44 1.90
N LEU A 140 11.27 12.50 1.81
CA LEU A 140 12.48 12.53 2.63
C LEU A 140 13.41 13.69 2.25
N ASN A 141 13.48 14.07 0.97
CA ASN A 141 14.24 15.25 0.56
C ASN A 141 13.65 16.55 1.09
N LEU A 142 12.31 16.66 1.17
CA LEU A 142 11.66 17.78 1.84
C LEU A 142 12.04 17.80 3.33
N PHE A 143 12.06 16.64 3.98
CA PHE A 143 12.45 16.54 5.39
C PHE A 143 13.92 16.85 5.64
N ILE A 144 14.84 16.43 4.77
CA ILE A 144 16.25 16.85 4.80
C ILE A 144 16.36 18.37 4.75
N SER A 145 15.64 19.00 3.82
CA SER A 145 15.64 20.46 3.68
C SER A 145 15.11 21.16 4.94
N TYR A 146 14.09 20.58 5.57
CA TYR A 146 13.59 21.04 6.86
C TYR A 146 14.64 20.91 7.97
N LEU A 147 15.28 19.75 8.12
CA LEU A 147 16.31 19.51 9.14
C LEU A 147 17.52 20.45 8.98
N GLU A 148 18.01 20.66 7.76
CA GLU A 148 19.10 21.61 7.49
C GLU A 148 18.70 23.05 7.84
N SER A 149 17.46 23.45 7.54
CA SER A 149 16.95 24.79 7.86
C SER A 149 16.86 24.99 9.38
N GLU A 150 16.36 23.98 10.10
CA GLU A 150 16.19 24.05 11.54
C GLU A 150 17.55 24.05 12.28
N ALA A 151 18.51 23.26 11.82
CA ALA A 151 19.87 23.29 12.36
C ALA A 151 20.51 24.68 12.25
N LYS A 152 20.37 25.36 11.10
CA LYS A 152 20.90 26.72 10.90
C LYS A 152 20.30 27.76 11.84
N LYS A 153 19.02 27.62 12.23
CA LYS A 153 18.37 28.57 13.16
C LYS A 153 18.91 28.44 14.57
N ASN A 154 19.33 27.24 14.98
CA ASN A 154 19.80 26.94 16.33
C ASN A 154 21.28 27.31 16.58
N VAL A 155 21.99 27.82 15.57
CA VAL A 155 23.40 28.27 15.65
C VAL A 155 23.49 29.79 15.88
N LYS A 156 22.39 30.44 16.32
CA LYS A 156 22.38 31.87 16.71
C LYS A 156 22.71 32.09 18.16
#